data_AF-A0A0A1UN61-F1
#
_entry.id   AF-A0A0A1UN61-F1
#
_cell.length_a   1.000
_cell.length_b   1.000
_cell.length_c   1.000
_cell.angle_alpha   90.00
_cell.angle_beta   90.00
_cell.angle_gamma   90.00
#
_symmetry.space_group_name_H-M   'P 1'
#
loop_
_entity.id
_entity.type
_entity.pdbx_description
1 polymer ?
#
loop_
_entity_poly.entity_id
_entity_poly.type
_entity_poly.pdbx_seq_one_letter_code
_entity_poly.pdbx_strand_id
1 'polypeptide(L)'
;MDALRHELRAAYASLDATVTQYLVSEGFGDATVNHFSQCFSANVGTGKLHRGLATLYIGKQLAKNEVSEEQSKQLSVLAWLVEMLGAHYLILDDIMDDSTTRRGEPCWYRQPQIGLMAINDACILKSTIFFLLKTFFRQHPAYTNMVDLFVDNGLHTELGQLCDLAAAREPDIANFTMEQYWAIVKDKSSYSISGPVTLALEYWQLATPKNLRQTRDFSVALGEYFQVNDDYVDVFGDYAVTGKHGTDIQDNKCTWFIIEALSRANDAQRQRLLEGYGKKDASRVDEVKQVFAELGLQQAFGAYEEQQRARIEGIIAAVDESEGLKRGVFRALFDGFRKGRQNDSWKETGRASPRIAHSLDVPSVMAKISRFTQEFLVL
;
A
#
# COMPACT_ATOMS: atom_id res chain seq x y z
N MET A 1 13.12 13.83 2.38
CA MET A 1 11.73 13.31 2.29
C MET A 1 10.71 14.44 2.26
N ASP A 2 10.78 15.43 3.14
CA ASP A 2 9.79 16.53 3.16
C ASP A 2 9.76 17.35 1.86
N ALA A 3 10.92 17.63 1.26
CA ALA A 3 11.00 18.29 -0.05
C ALA A 3 10.28 17.51 -1.16
N LEU A 4 10.44 16.18 -1.20
CA LEU A 4 9.75 15.32 -2.18
C LEU A 4 8.25 15.26 -1.93
N ARG A 5 7.83 15.29 -0.66
CA ARG A 5 6.41 15.34 -0.30
C ARG A 5 5.79 16.66 -0.70
N HIS A 6 6.50 17.78 -0.51
CA HIS A 6 6.05 19.09 -0.98
C HIS A 6 5.92 19.12 -2.50
N GLU A 7 6.93 18.61 -3.22
CA GLU A 7 6.90 18.51 -4.68
C GLU A 7 5.73 17.65 -5.19
N LEU A 8 5.56 16.44 -4.62
CA LEU A 8 4.44 15.57 -4.97
C LEU A 8 3.11 16.28 -4.72
N ARG A 9 2.93 16.92 -3.55
CA ARG A 9 1.69 17.65 -3.24
C ARG A 9 1.45 18.85 -4.15
N ALA A 10 2.49 19.54 -4.61
CA ALA A 10 2.33 20.64 -5.56
C ALA A 10 1.74 20.16 -6.90
N ALA A 11 2.09 18.95 -7.34
CA ALA A 11 1.51 18.37 -8.57
C ALA A 11 0.04 17.95 -8.40
N TYR A 12 -0.42 17.64 -7.19
CA TYR A 12 -1.76 17.12 -6.92
C TYR A 12 -2.88 18.02 -7.46
N ALA A 13 -2.83 19.32 -7.12
CA ALA A 13 -3.84 20.29 -7.55
C ALA A 13 -3.91 20.43 -9.07
N SER A 14 -2.77 20.28 -9.76
CA SER A 14 -2.74 20.34 -11.22
C SER A 14 -3.45 19.16 -11.88
N LEU A 15 -3.47 17.99 -11.25
CA LEU A 15 -4.15 16.80 -11.78
C LEU A 15 -5.67 16.92 -11.64
N ASP A 16 -6.15 17.29 -10.46
CA ASP A 16 -7.57 17.55 -10.22
C ASP A 16 -8.09 18.65 -11.16
N ALA A 17 -7.35 19.76 -11.29
CA ALA A 17 -7.67 20.83 -12.24
C ALA A 17 -7.70 20.34 -13.69
N THR A 18 -6.76 19.48 -14.11
CA THR A 18 -6.72 18.95 -15.48
C THR A 18 -7.98 18.13 -15.79
N VAL A 19 -8.42 17.27 -14.86
CA VAL A 19 -9.59 16.41 -15.06
C VAL A 19 -10.87 17.23 -14.99
N THR A 20 -11.02 18.11 -14.00
CA THR A 20 -12.21 18.95 -13.85
C THR A 20 -12.40 19.91 -15.03
N GLN A 21 -11.33 20.52 -15.54
CA GLN A 21 -11.40 21.34 -16.77
C GLN A 21 -11.85 20.52 -17.99
N TYR A 22 -11.37 19.28 -18.12
CA TYR A 22 -11.82 18.38 -19.17
C TYR A 22 -13.32 18.06 -19.03
N LEU A 23 -13.79 17.72 -17.83
CA LEU A 23 -15.20 17.46 -17.57
C LEU A 23 -16.08 18.68 -17.93
N VAL A 24 -15.67 19.89 -17.54
CA VAL A 24 -16.37 21.13 -17.92
C VAL A 24 -16.37 21.31 -19.45
N SER A 25 -15.26 21.04 -20.12
CA SER A 25 -15.16 21.18 -21.59
C SER A 25 -16.05 20.19 -22.36
N GLU A 26 -16.32 19.03 -21.78
CA GLU A 26 -17.24 18.01 -22.32
C GLU A 26 -18.71 18.28 -21.94
N GLY A 27 -18.99 19.37 -21.22
CA GLY A 27 -20.34 19.79 -20.86
C GLY A 27 -20.93 19.11 -19.62
N PHE A 28 -20.11 18.47 -18.78
CA PHE A 28 -20.57 17.95 -17.49
C PHE A 28 -20.86 19.12 -16.52
N GLY A 29 -21.97 19.02 -15.78
CA GLY A 29 -22.38 20.06 -14.83
C GLY A 29 -21.65 20.00 -13.50
N ASP A 30 -21.78 21.07 -12.70
CA ASP A 30 -21.06 21.27 -11.43
C ASP A 30 -21.20 20.10 -10.45
N ALA A 31 -22.37 19.46 -10.39
CA ALA A 31 -22.58 18.31 -9.51
C ALA A 31 -21.62 17.14 -9.83
N THR A 32 -21.40 16.83 -11.11
CA THR A 32 -20.47 15.77 -11.53
C THR A 32 -19.02 16.16 -11.27
N VAL A 33 -18.66 17.40 -11.59
CA VAL A 33 -17.30 17.93 -11.37
C VAL A 33 -16.95 17.91 -9.88
N ASN A 34 -17.86 18.42 -9.03
CA ASN A 34 -17.67 18.46 -7.58
C ASN A 34 -17.59 17.05 -6.98
N HIS A 35 -18.43 16.12 -7.43
CA HIS A 35 -18.39 14.71 -6.98
C HIS A 35 -17.05 14.05 -7.31
N PHE A 36 -16.53 14.26 -8.52
CA PHE A 36 -15.20 13.77 -8.90
C PHE A 36 -14.11 14.30 -7.95
N SER A 37 -14.04 15.61 -7.74
CA SER A 37 -13.04 16.21 -6.86
C SER A 37 -13.19 15.79 -5.40
N GLN A 38 -14.42 15.56 -4.93
CA GLN A 38 -14.67 14.99 -3.61
C GLN A 38 -14.11 13.57 -3.49
N CYS A 39 -14.40 12.70 -4.44
CA CYS A 39 -13.85 11.34 -4.47
C CYS A 39 -12.31 11.36 -4.55
N PHE A 40 -11.76 12.19 -5.44
CA PHE A 40 -10.32 12.31 -5.65
C PHE A 40 -9.61 12.78 -4.37
N SER A 41 -10.12 13.84 -3.73
CA SER A 41 -9.60 14.38 -2.46
C SER A 41 -9.67 13.41 -1.29
N ALA A 42 -10.78 12.69 -1.13
CA ALA A 42 -10.96 11.74 -0.02
C ALA A 42 -10.01 10.54 -0.13
N ASN A 43 -9.81 10.02 -1.35
CA ASN A 43 -9.19 8.70 -1.54
C ASN A 43 -7.75 8.75 -2.04
N VAL A 44 -7.39 9.73 -2.88
CA VAL A 44 -6.06 9.79 -3.54
C VAL A 44 -5.08 10.62 -2.70
N GLY A 45 -5.48 11.81 -2.25
CA GLY A 45 -4.59 12.78 -1.58
C GLY A 45 -4.24 12.48 -0.11
N THR A 46 -4.77 11.39 0.47
CA THR A 46 -4.68 11.08 1.90
C THR A 46 -3.67 9.96 2.22
N GLY A 47 -3.45 9.67 3.50
CA GLY A 47 -2.56 8.59 3.94
C GLY A 47 -1.06 8.93 3.88
N LYS A 48 -0.22 7.89 3.95
CA LYS A 48 1.26 8.03 4.04
C LYS A 48 1.92 8.38 2.69
N LEU A 49 1.22 8.19 1.57
CA LEU A 49 1.68 8.40 0.18
C LEU A 49 2.99 7.65 -0.16
N HIS A 50 3.19 6.48 0.43
CA HIS A 50 4.46 5.75 0.30
C HIS A 50 4.76 5.33 -1.13
N ARG A 51 3.75 4.96 -1.93
CA ARG A 51 3.95 4.47 -3.30
C ARG A 51 4.29 5.61 -4.24
N GLY A 52 3.61 6.75 -4.12
CA GLY A 52 3.89 7.96 -4.85
C GLY A 52 5.25 8.55 -4.48
N LEU A 53 5.56 8.66 -3.18
CA LEU A 53 6.87 9.14 -2.72
C LEU A 53 8.00 8.24 -3.18
N ALA A 54 7.81 6.92 -3.14
CA ALA A 54 8.77 5.96 -3.68
C ALA A 54 8.95 6.16 -5.18
N THR A 55 7.87 6.23 -5.96
CA THR A 55 7.91 6.43 -7.41
C THR A 55 8.69 7.70 -7.78
N LEU A 56 8.37 8.83 -7.14
CA LEU A 56 9.05 10.10 -7.39
C LEU A 56 10.54 10.05 -6.99
N TYR A 57 10.84 9.48 -5.82
CA TYR A 57 12.21 9.31 -5.36
C TYR A 57 13.03 8.45 -6.34
N ILE A 58 12.50 7.29 -6.72
CA ILE A 58 13.17 6.33 -7.60
C ILE A 58 13.37 6.93 -8.98
N GLY A 59 12.35 7.58 -9.53
CA GLY A 59 12.43 8.33 -10.78
C GLY A 59 13.60 9.31 -10.76
N LYS A 60 13.71 10.13 -9.72
CA LYS A 60 14.85 11.07 -9.61
C LYS A 60 16.19 10.36 -9.42
N GLN A 61 16.23 9.26 -8.67
CA GLN A 61 17.47 8.52 -8.44
C GLN A 61 17.98 7.83 -9.70
N LEU A 62 17.12 7.33 -10.59
CA LEU A 62 17.54 6.63 -11.80
C LEU A 62 17.97 7.56 -12.94
N ALA A 63 17.78 8.86 -12.79
CA ALA A 63 18.24 9.84 -13.77
C ALA A 63 19.77 9.77 -13.94
N LYS A 64 20.22 9.82 -15.21
CA LYS A 64 21.66 9.89 -15.56
C LYS A 64 22.24 11.28 -15.32
N ASN A 65 21.42 12.31 -15.52
CA ASN A 65 21.77 13.72 -15.40
C ASN A 65 20.81 14.39 -14.40
N GLU A 66 21.03 15.67 -14.16
CA GLU A 66 20.09 16.50 -13.40
C GLU A 66 18.68 16.45 -14.04
N VAL A 67 17.67 16.28 -13.19
CA VAL A 67 16.27 16.19 -13.61
C VAL A 67 15.76 17.60 -13.88
N SER A 68 15.36 17.87 -15.12
CA SER A 68 14.73 19.14 -15.49
C SER A 68 13.37 19.33 -14.82
N GLU A 69 12.87 20.56 -14.75
CA GLU A 69 11.56 20.89 -14.17
C GLU A 69 10.42 20.08 -14.81
N GLU A 70 10.41 19.96 -16.14
CA GLU A 70 9.40 19.19 -16.87
C GLU A 70 9.48 17.70 -16.53
N GLN A 71 10.68 17.12 -16.46
CA GLN A 71 10.84 15.72 -16.05
C GLN A 71 10.41 15.51 -14.58
N SER A 72 10.68 16.49 -13.72
CA SER A 72 10.25 16.50 -12.32
C SER A 72 8.73 16.47 -12.21
N LYS A 73 8.05 17.30 -13.00
CA LYS A 73 6.59 17.34 -13.10
C LYS A 73 6.05 16.01 -13.61
N GLN A 74 6.59 15.47 -14.69
CA GLN A 74 6.21 14.17 -15.25
C GLN A 74 6.36 13.03 -14.22
N LEU A 75 7.51 12.93 -13.54
CA LEU A 75 7.71 11.93 -12.49
C LEU A 75 6.71 12.09 -11.33
N SER A 76 6.32 13.33 -11.00
CA SER A 76 5.29 13.61 -10.00
C SER A 76 3.90 13.19 -10.48
N VAL A 77 3.58 13.37 -11.77
CA VAL A 77 2.34 12.83 -12.37
C VAL A 77 2.34 11.31 -12.24
N LEU A 78 3.38 10.61 -12.70
CA LEU A 78 3.48 9.14 -12.61
C LEU A 78 3.32 8.64 -11.17
N ALA A 79 3.92 9.34 -10.20
CA ALA A 79 3.76 9.03 -8.78
C ALA A 79 2.31 9.12 -8.31
N TRP A 80 1.55 10.12 -8.76
CA TRP A 80 0.13 10.22 -8.46
C TRP A 80 -0.71 9.17 -9.16
N LEU A 81 -0.37 8.78 -10.39
CA LEU A 81 -1.07 7.70 -11.08
C LEU A 81 -0.96 6.36 -10.32
N VAL A 82 0.18 6.10 -9.70
CA VAL A 82 0.36 4.94 -8.81
C VAL A 82 -0.51 5.06 -7.55
N GLU A 83 -0.61 6.24 -6.93
CA GLU A 83 -1.51 6.44 -5.77
C GLU A 83 -2.99 6.35 -6.17
N MET A 84 -3.37 6.80 -7.37
CA MET A 84 -4.72 6.65 -7.91
C MET A 84 -5.08 5.17 -8.13
N LEU A 85 -4.13 4.37 -8.63
CA LEU A 85 -4.33 2.92 -8.78
C LEU A 85 -4.54 2.27 -7.40
N GLY A 86 -3.75 2.67 -6.41
CA GLY A 86 -3.95 2.23 -5.02
C GLY A 86 -5.31 2.62 -4.47
N ALA A 87 -5.75 3.87 -4.67
CA ALA A 87 -7.04 4.37 -4.21
C ALA A 87 -8.22 3.62 -4.88
N HIS A 88 -8.12 3.34 -6.18
CA HIS A 88 -9.09 2.50 -6.91
C HIS A 88 -9.28 1.15 -6.22
N TYR A 89 -8.19 0.44 -5.92
CA TYR A 89 -8.27 -0.86 -5.28
C TYR A 89 -8.78 -0.78 -3.85
N LEU A 90 -8.35 0.21 -3.06
CA LEU A 90 -8.80 0.35 -1.68
C LEU A 90 -10.31 0.59 -1.57
N ILE A 91 -10.90 1.38 -2.46
CA ILE A 91 -12.36 1.60 -2.46
C ILE A 91 -13.11 0.29 -2.70
N LEU A 92 -12.66 -0.52 -3.67
CA LEU A 92 -13.30 -1.79 -4.00
C LEU A 92 -13.06 -2.85 -2.91
N ASP A 93 -11.83 -2.91 -2.39
CA ASP A 93 -11.41 -3.79 -1.28
C ASP A 93 -12.27 -3.53 -0.04
N ASP A 94 -12.43 -2.26 0.35
CA ASP A 94 -13.28 -1.87 1.48
C ASP A 94 -14.72 -2.38 1.33
N ILE A 95 -15.27 -2.40 0.10
CA ILE A 95 -16.61 -2.92 -0.19
C ILE A 95 -16.64 -4.45 -0.11
N MET A 96 -15.65 -5.12 -0.72
CA MET A 96 -15.59 -6.58 -0.78
C MET A 96 -15.37 -7.21 0.60
N ASP A 97 -14.59 -6.55 1.45
CA ASP A 97 -14.25 -6.99 2.81
C ASP A 97 -15.18 -6.37 3.88
N ASP A 98 -16.27 -5.71 3.47
CA ASP A 98 -17.26 -5.08 4.36
C ASP A 98 -16.64 -4.12 5.41
N SER A 99 -15.49 -3.51 5.08
CA SER A 99 -14.69 -2.71 5.99
C SER A 99 -15.43 -1.48 6.50
N THR A 100 -15.16 -1.11 7.75
CA THR A 100 -15.82 0.03 8.41
C THR A 100 -15.01 1.31 8.27
N THR A 101 -13.69 1.23 8.43
CA THR A 101 -12.78 2.38 8.52
C THR A 101 -11.52 2.18 7.68
N ARG A 102 -11.03 3.28 7.11
CA ARG A 102 -9.81 3.36 6.32
C ARG A 102 -9.11 4.66 6.63
N ARG A 103 -7.83 4.59 7.03
CA ARG A 103 -7.00 5.78 7.38
C ARG A 103 -7.63 6.63 8.49
N GLY A 104 -8.35 6.01 9.43
CA GLY A 104 -8.99 6.68 10.57
C GLY A 104 -10.36 7.31 10.27
N GLU A 105 -10.84 7.23 9.03
CA GLU A 105 -12.14 7.76 8.60
C GLU A 105 -13.06 6.61 8.13
N PRO A 106 -14.39 6.79 8.06
CA PRO A 106 -15.27 5.83 7.42
C PRO A 106 -14.86 5.55 5.98
N CYS A 107 -14.90 4.26 5.57
CA CYS A 107 -14.59 3.87 4.19
C CYS A 107 -15.45 4.65 3.19
N TRP A 108 -14.96 4.89 1.97
CA TRP A 108 -15.65 5.75 0.99
C TRP A 108 -17.11 5.33 0.76
N TYR A 109 -17.37 4.03 0.60
CA TYR A 109 -18.72 3.50 0.40
C TYR A 109 -19.65 3.62 1.64
N ARG A 110 -19.07 3.86 2.82
CA ARG A 110 -19.79 4.10 4.08
C ARG A 110 -20.07 5.58 4.32
N GLN A 111 -19.50 6.49 3.53
CA GLN A 111 -19.77 7.91 3.63
C GLN A 111 -21.25 8.20 3.31
N PRO A 112 -21.88 9.17 3.99
CA PRO A 112 -23.25 9.56 3.70
C PRO A 112 -23.41 9.88 2.21
N GLN A 113 -24.48 9.39 1.59
CA GLN A 113 -24.85 9.63 0.18
C GLN A 113 -23.97 8.93 -0.87
N ILE A 114 -22.88 8.25 -0.50
CA ILE A 114 -22.05 7.51 -1.46
C ILE A 114 -22.61 6.11 -1.70
N GLY A 115 -22.64 5.26 -0.68
CA GLY A 115 -23.10 3.87 -0.82
C GLY A 115 -22.34 3.12 -1.93
N LEU A 116 -23.06 2.31 -2.71
CA LEU A 116 -22.47 1.52 -3.80
C LEU A 116 -22.09 2.34 -5.05
N MET A 117 -22.38 3.65 -5.09
CA MET A 117 -21.83 4.54 -6.11
C MET A 117 -20.29 4.53 -6.10
N ALA A 118 -19.69 4.23 -4.94
CA ALA A 118 -18.27 4.00 -4.76
C ALA A 118 -17.66 3.02 -5.78
N ILE A 119 -18.42 2.03 -6.27
CA ILE A 119 -17.95 1.11 -7.32
C ILE A 119 -17.65 1.88 -8.61
N ASN A 120 -18.57 2.76 -9.03
CA ASN A 120 -18.38 3.59 -10.21
C ASN A 120 -17.27 4.62 -9.99
N ASP A 121 -17.17 5.19 -8.79
CA ASP A 121 -16.11 6.13 -8.43
C ASP A 121 -14.72 5.49 -8.57
N ALA A 122 -14.56 4.24 -8.11
CA ALA A 122 -13.33 3.48 -8.30
C ALA A 122 -13.03 3.28 -9.80
N CYS A 123 -14.02 2.93 -10.62
CA CYS A 123 -13.85 2.80 -12.08
C CYS A 123 -13.42 4.12 -12.75
N ILE A 124 -13.97 5.25 -12.29
CA ILE A 124 -13.58 6.59 -12.75
C ILE A 124 -12.12 6.87 -12.40
N LEU A 125 -11.67 6.56 -11.17
CA LEU A 125 -10.26 6.74 -10.78
C LEU A 125 -9.33 5.93 -11.70
N LYS A 126 -9.64 4.65 -11.95
CA LYS A 126 -8.85 3.79 -12.86
C LYS A 126 -8.82 4.35 -14.29
N SER A 127 -9.97 4.76 -14.82
CA SER A 127 -10.06 5.33 -16.18
C SER A 127 -9.30 6.65 -16.30
N THR A 128 -9.34 7.47 -15.25
CA THR A 128 -8.63 8.76 -15.18
C THR A 128 -7.12 8.56 -15.25
N ILE A 129 -6.57 7.44 -14.79
CA ILE A 129 -5.13 7.12 -14.96
C ILE A 129 -4.74 7.14 -16.43
N PHE A 130 -5.50 6.45 -17.28
CA PHE A 130 -5.21 6.37 -18.73
C PHE A 130 -5.46 7.68 -19.45
N PHE A 131 -6.47 8.45 -19.02
CA PHE A 131 -6.67 9.81 -19.48
C PHE A 131 -5.43 10.67 -19.20
N LEU A 132 -4.94 10.67 -17.96
CA LEU A 132 -3.76 11.46 -17.56
C LEU A 132 -2.48 10.94 -18.25
N LEU A 133 -2.28 9.64 -18.39
CA LEU A 133 -1.18 9.08 -19.18
C LEU A 133 -1.19 9.62 -20.61
N LYS A 134 -2.35 9.59 -21.27
CA LYS A 134 -2.50 10.14 -22.62
C LYS A 134 -2.22 11.65 -22.65
N THR A 135 -2.70 12.40 -21.65
CA THR A 135 -2.53 13.85 -21.60
C THR A 135 -1.07 14.27 -21.42
N PHE A 136 -0.34 13.62 -20.51
CA PHE A 136 1.01 14.03 -20.13
C PHE A 136 2.12 13.30 -20.90
N PHE A 137 1.86 12.09 -21.39
CA PHE A 137 2.92 11.19 -21.90
C PHE A 137 2.72 10.72 -23.33
N ARG A 138 1.68 11.13 -24.06
CA ARG A 138 1.43 10.60 -25.42
C ARG A 138 2.61 10.73 -26.40
N GLN A 139 3.46 11.74 -26.22
CA GLN A 139 4.67 11.94 -27.03
C GLN A 139 5.93 11.34 -26.40
N HIS A 140 5.84 10.80 -25.19
CA HIS A 140 6.96 10.18 -24.50
C HIS A 140 7.30 8.84 -25.18
N PRO A 141 8.57 8.51 -25.44
CA PRO A 141 8.96 7.29 -26.15
C PRO A 141 8.50 6.00 -25.44
N ALA A 142 8.39 6.03 -24.12
CA ALA A 142 7.90 4.90 -23.31
C ALA A 142 6.39 4.91 -23.03
N TYR A 143 5.59 5.74 -23.74
CA TYR A 143 4.14 5.86 -23.50
C TYR A 143 3.42 4.51 -23.50
N THR A 144 3.64 3.70 -24.54
CA THR A 144 3.00 2.38 -24.69
C THR A 144 3.39 1.46 -23.53
N ASN A 145 4.67 1.42 -23.17
CA ASN A 145 5.15 0.58 -22.07
C ASN A 145 4.55 1.02 -20.72
N MET A 146 4.37 2.32 -20.51
CA MET A 146 3.69 2.82 -19.31
C MET A 146 2.22 2.39 -19.28
N VAL A 147 1.51 2.47 -20.41
CA VAL A 147 0.12 1.99 -20.51
C VAL A 147 0.05 0.49 -20.23
N ASP A 148 0.91 -0.30 -20.88
CA ASP A 148 0.98 -1.75 -20.69
C ASP A 148 1.25 -2.10 -19.23
N LEU A 149 2.18 -1.40 -18.57
CA LEU A 149 2.46 -1.60 -17.15
C LEU A 149 1.24 -1.36 -16.25
N PHE A 150 0.45 -0.31 -16.50
CA PHE A 150 -0.78 -0.06 -15.72
C PHE A 150 -1.88 -1.09 -16.01
N VAL A 151 -1.97 -1.58 -17.26
CA VAL A 151 -2.93 -2.63 -17.64
C VAL A 151 -2.54 -3.96 -16.99
N ASP A 152 -1.28 -4.38 -17.13
CA ASP A 152 -0.77 -5.64 -16.60
C ASP A 152 -0.82 -5.66 -15.09
N ASN A 153 -0.33 -4.60 -14.42
CA ASN A 153 -0.44 -4.49 -12.97
C ASN A 153 -1.90 -4.56 -12.53
N GLY A 154 -2.80 -3.89 -13.27
CA GLY A 154 -4.21 -3.89 -12.92
C GLY A 154 -4.83 -5.28 -13.03
N LEU A 155 -4.57 -5.99 -14.12
CA LEU A 155 -5.03 -7.36 -14.33
C LEU A 155 -4.49 -8.31 -13.26
N HIS A 156 -3.18 -8.26 -12.96
CA HIS A 156 -2.57 -9.12 -11.95
C HIS A 156 -3.13 -8.86 -10.56
N THR A 157 -3.29 -7.60 -10.15
CA THR A 157 -3.90 -7.28 -8.85
C THR A 157 -5.35 -7.77 -8.76
N GLU A 158 -6.12 -7.63 -9.84
CA GLU A 158 -7.51 -8.12 -9.89
C GLU A 158 -7.59 -9.65 -9.85
N LEU A 159 -6.69 -10.36 -10.53
CA LEU A 159 -6.60 -11.82 -10.46
C LEU A 159 -6.14 -12.29 -9.08
N GLY A 160 -5.18 -11.59 -8.46
CA GLY A 160 -4.76 -11.85 -7.09
C GLY A 160 -5.90 -11.68 -6.09
N GLN A 161 -6.71 -10.62 -6.24
CA GLN A 161 -7.91 -10.41 -5.42
C GLN A 161 -8.98 -11.48 -5.67
N LEU A 162 -9.15 -11.93 -6.91
CA LEU A 162 -10.05 -13.05 -7.22
C LEU A 162 -9.59 -14.33 -6.50
N CYS A 163 -8.28 -14.63 -6.50
CA CYS A 163 -7.72 -15.77 -5.79
C CYS A 163 -7.95 -15.65 -4.26
N ASP A 164 -7.75 -14.47 -3.68
CA ASP A 164 -8.02 -14.19 -2.26
C ASP A 164 -9.48 -14.47 -1.89
N LEU A 165 -10.42 -13.89 -2.65
CA LEU A 165 -11.86 -14.08 -2.43
C LEU A 165 -12.32 -15.51 -2.70
N ALA A 166 -11.71 -16.20 -3.67
CA ALA A 166 -12.00 -17.60 -3.94
C ALA A 166 -11.50 -18.49 -2.80
N ALA A 167 -10.31 -18.21 -2.26
CA ALA A 167 -9.77 -18.92 -1.11
C ALA A 167 -10.67 -18.73 0.12
N ALA A 168 -11.18 -17.53 0.36
CA ALA A 168 -12.10 -17.26 1.47
C ALA A 168 -13.43 -18.03 1.41
N ARG A 169 -13.78 -18.61 0.26
CA ARG A 169 -14.97 -19.47 0.11
C ARG A 169 -14.73 -20.93 0.50
N GLU A 170 -13.48 -21.31 0.78
CA GLU A 170 -13.15 -22.66 1.26
C GLU A 170 -13.87 -22.92 2.60
N PRO A 171 -14.78 -23.91 2.66
CA PRO A 171 -15.55 -24.17 3.88
C PRO A 171 -14.71 -24.79 5.00
N ASP A 172 -13.60 -25.46 4.67
CA ASP A 172 -12.73 -26.09 5.65
C ASP A 172 -11.32 -25.49 5.59
N ILE A 173 -11.00 -24.67 6.58
CA ILE A 173 -9.69 -24.02 6.70
C ILE A 173 -8.52 -25.02 6.76
N ALA A 174 -8.77 -26.32 7.04
CA ALA A 174 -7.74 -27.36 6.95
C ALA A 174 -7.21 -27.57 5.52
N ASN A 175 -7.98 -27.13 4.51
CA ASN A 175 -7.57 -27.15 3.11
C ASN A 175 -6.71 -25.95 2.70
N PHE A 176 -6.54 -24.95 3.58
CA PHE A 176 -5.61 -23.85 3.31
C PHE A 176 -4.18 -24.33 3.24
N THR A 177 -3.48 -23.93 2.19
CA THR A 177 -2.08 -24.29 1.96
C THR A 177 -1.21 -23.05 1.81
N MET A 178 0.04 -23.18 2.24
CA MET A 178 1.03 -22.11 2.05
C MET A 178 1.32 -21.85 0.56
N GLU A 179 1.17 -22.86 -0.30
CA GLU A 179 1.27 -22.69 -1.76
C GLU A 179 0.18 -21.75 -2.30
N GLN A 180 -1.07 -21.96 -1.89
CA GLN A 180 -2.19 -21.08 -2.24
C GLN A 180 -1.97 -19.66 -1.72
N TYR A 181 -1.53 -19.51 -0.47
CA TYR A 181 -1.20 -18.21 0.11
C TYR A 181 -0.16 -17.46 -0.73
N TRP A 182 0.97 -18.09 -1.07
CA TRP A 182 2.00 -17.44 -1.87
C TRP A 182 1.55 -17.11 -3.30
N ALA A 183 0.66 -17.90 -3.89
CA ALA A 183 0.05 -17.58 -5.18
C ALA A 183 -0.78 -16.29 -5.09
N ILE A 184 -1.57 -16.12 -4.03
CA ILE A 184 -2.35 -14.89 -3.76
C ILE A 184 -1.41 -13.70 -3.58
N VAL A 185 -0.43 -13.82 -2.68
CA VAL A 185 0.51 -12.74 -2.33
C VAL A 185 1.29 -12.23 -3.54
N LYS A 186 1.73 -13.15 -4.39
CA LYS A 186 2.51 -12.85 -5.60
C LYS A 186 1.76 -11.84 -6.47
N ASP A 187 0.49 -12.09 -6.77
CA ASP A 187 -0.27 -11.27 -7.72
C ASP A 187 -0.99 -10.08 -7.04
N LYS A 188 -1.45 -10.22 -5.79
CA LYS A 188 -2.14 -9.16 -5.03
C LYS A 188 -1.20 -8.00 -4.64
N SER A 189 0.02 -8.32 -4.18
CA SER A 189 0.86 -7.34 -3.47
C SER A 189 2.19 -7.03 -4.17
N SER A 190 2.81 -7.99 -4.87
CA SER A 190 4.15 -7.78 -5.43
C SER A 190 4.19 -6.73 -6.55
N TYR A 191 3.13 -6.62 -7.36
CA TYR A 191 3.04 -5.61 -8.42
C TYR A 191 2.93 -4.17 -7.90
N SER A 192 2.30 -4.00 -6.74
CA SER A 192 2.25 -2.70 -6.06
C SER A 192 3.63 -2.20 -5.63
N ILE A 193 4.56 -3.14 -5.41
CA ILE A 193 5.93 -2.88 -4.96
C ILE A 193 6.90 -2.76 -6.13
N SER A 194 6.75 -3.57 -7.18
CA SER A 194 7.56 -3.47 -8.41
C SER A 194 7.17 -2.27 -9.27
N GLY A 195 5.88 -1.92 -9.30
CA GLY A 195 5.31 -0.88 -10.14
C GLY A 195 6.10 0.44 -10.12
N PRO A 196 6.38 1.03 -8.95
CA PRO A 196 7.21 2.24 -8.84
C PRO A 196 8.59 2.14 -9.49
N VAL A 197 9.27 1.00 -9.36
CA VAL A 197 10.62 0.78 -9.92
C VAL A 197 10.54 0.58 -11.42
N THR A 198 9.66 -0.32 -11.88
CA THR A 198 9.47 -0.61 -13.30
C THR A 198 9.02 0.63 -14.06
N LEU A 199 8.08 1.40 -13.52
CA LEU A 199 7.60 2.63 -14.14
C LEU A 199 8.72 3.67 -14.31
N ALA A 200 9.59 3.81 -13.32
CA ALA A 200 10.76 4.69 -13.41
C ALA A 200 11.82 4.17 -14.41
N LEU A 201 12.01 2.84 -14.49
CA LEU A 201 12.88 2.23 -15.50
C LEU A 201 12.35 2.49 -16.92
N GLU A 202 11.04 2.33 -17.15
CA GLU A 202 10.41 2.64 -18.44
C GLU A 202 10.56 4.12 -18.79
N TYR A 203 10.28 5.02 -17.84
CA TYR A 203 10.43 6.47 -18.03
C TYR A 203 11.85 6.84 -18.53
N TRP A 204 12.88 6.26 -17.93
CA TRP A 204 14.27 6.50 -18.32
C TRP A 204 14.81 5.60 -19.43
N GLN A 205 13.98 4.73 -20.00
CA GLN A 205 14.38 3.74 -21.01
C GLN A 205 15.53 2.83 -20.51
N LEU A 206 15.43 2.41 -19.26
CA LEU A 206 16.34 1.51 -18.55
C LEU A 206 15.70 0.14 -18.26
N ALA A 207 14.51 -0.14 -18.78
CA ALA A 207 13.77 -1.39 -18.58
C ALA A 207 14.32 -2.56 -19.41
N THR A 208 15.61 -2.86 -19.25
CA THR A 208 16.24 -4.03 -19.88
C THR A 208 15.72 -5.32 -19.26
N PRO A 209 15.77 -6.48 -19.97
CA PRO A 209 15.38 -7.76 -19.40
C PRO A 209 16.13 -8.10 -18.10
N LYS A 210 17.38 -7.65 -17.96
CA LYS A 210 18.17 -7.84 -16.74
C LYS A 210 17.64 -6.98 -15.59
N ASN A 211 17.43 -5.68 -15.82
CA ASN A 211 16.89 -4.78 -14.79
C ASN A 211 15.49 -5.21 -14.35
N LEU A 212 14.62 -5.62 -15.28
CA LEU A 212 13.28 -6.11 -14.97
C LEU A 212 13.30 -7.40 -14.14
N ARG A 213 14.21 -8.35 -14.43
CA ARG A 213 14.39 -9.56 -13.60
C ARG A 213 14.84 -9.23 -12.18
N GLN A 214 15.86 -8.38 -12.04
CA GLN A 214 16.36 -7.96 -10.72
C GLN A 214 15.27 -7.26 -9.90
N THR A 215 14.49 -6.38 -10.55
CA THR A 215 13.33 -5.72 -9.92
C THR A 215 12.29 -6.74 -9.49
N ARG A 216 11.92 -7.70 -10.35
CA ARG A 216 10.95 -8.74 -10.02
C ARG A 216 11.39 -9.57 -8.81
N ASP A 217 12.64 -10.04 -8.79
CA ASP A 217 13.15 -10.91 -7.72
C ASP A 217 13.11 -10.18 -6.35
N PHE A 218 13.48 -8.90 -6.35
CA PHE A 218 13.33 -8.04 -5.18
C PHE A 218 11.87 -7.85 -4.77
N SER A 219 10.99 -7.53 -5.72
CA SER A 219 9.59 -7.20 -5.44
C SER A 219 8.78 -8.40 -4.96
N VAL A 220 9.10 -9.62 -5.42
CA VAL A 220 8.50 -10.85 -4.87
C VAL A 220 8.90 -11.01 -3.40
N ALA A 221 10.19 -10.94 -3.08
CA ALA A 221 10.64 -11.10 -1.69
C ALA A 221 10.09 -10.00 -0.76
N LEU A 222 10.05 -8.74 -1.24
CA LEU A 222 9.48 -7.64 -0.48
C LEU A 222 7.95 -7.72 -0.38
N GLY A 223 7.27 -8.24 -1.40
CA GLY A 223 5.82 -8.49 -1.40
C GLY A 223 5.41 -9.58 -0.41
N GLU A 224 6.17 -10.67 -0.36
CA GLU A 224 5.99 -11.72 0.65
C GLU A 224 6.17 -11.17 2.08
N TYR A 225 7.20 -10.34 2.30
CA TYR A 225 7.38 -9.68 3.59
C TYR A 225 6.24 -8.71 3.91
N PHE A 226 5.81 -7.91 2.94
CA PHE A 226 4.76 -6.92 3.12
C PHE A 226 3.41 -7.58 3.45
N GLN A 227 3.02 -8.63 2.73
CA GLN A 227 1.74 -9.29 2.94
C GLN A 227 1.68 -10.01 4.29
N VAL A 228 2.70 -10.77 4.67
CA VAL A 228 2.69 -11.42 6.00
C VAL A 228 2.68 -10.39 7.13
N ASN A 229 3.32 -9.23 6.93
CA ASN A 229 3.22 -8.13 7.87
C ASN A 229 1.81 -7.50 7.90
N ASP A 230 1.13 -7.39 6.76
CA ASP A 230 -0.27 -6.93 6.68
C ASP A 230 -1.18 -7.87 7.48
N ASP A 231 -1.06 -9.19 7.27
CA ASP A 231 -1.78 -10.22 8.04
C ASP A 231 -1.46 -10.12 9.56
N TYR A 232 -0.21 -9.82 9.93
CA TYR A 232 0.17 -9.61 11.34
C TYR A 232 -0.53 -8.39 11.92
N VAL A 233 -0.55 -7.28 11.18
CA VAL A 233 -1.17 -6.03 11.60
C VAL A 233 -2.69 -6.17 11.67
N ASP A 234 -3.31 -6.97 10.80
CA ASP A 234 -4.75 -7.24 10.84
C ASP A 234 -5.14 -7.94 12.15
N VAL A 235 -4.33 -8.92 12.59
CA VAL A 235 -4.61 -9.69 13.81
C VAL A 235 -4.18 -8.97 15.09
N PHE A 236 -2.96 -8.44 15.12
CA PHE A 236 -2.26 -7.95 16.32
C PHE A 236 -2.02 -6.42 16.33
N GLY A 237 -2.40 -5.71 15.28
CA GLY A 237 -2.20 -4.27 15.18
C GLY A 237 -3.12 -3.47 16.11
N ASP A 238 -2.59 -2.38 16.66
CA ASP A 238 -3.37 -1.40 17.43
C ASP A 238 -4.15 -0.48 16.47
N TYR A 239 -5.47 -0.42 16.63
CA TYR A 239 -6.33 0.47 15.87
C TYR A 239 -5.87 1.94 15.91
N ALA A 240 -5.36 2.41 17.06
CA ALA A 240 -4.87 3.79 17.21
C ALA A 240 -3.71 4.12 16.26
N VAL A 241 -3.03 3.08 15.77
CA VAL A 241 -1.89 3.16 14.87
C VAL A 241 -2.31 2.87 13.42
N THR A 242 -3.08 1.81 13.21
CA THR A 242 -3.46 1.33 11.87
C THR A 242 -4.59 2.14 11.25
N GLY A 243 -5.50 2.67 12.09
CA GLY A 243 -6.74 3.32 11.67
C GLY A 243 -7.69 2.38 10.90
N LYS A 244 -7.54 1.06 11.07
CA LYS A 244 -8.36 -0.02 10.49
C LYS A 244 -8.58 -1.10 11.55
N HIS A 245 -9.80 -1.63 11.64
CA HIS A 245 -10.07 -2.89 12.34
C HIS A 245 -9.75 -4.08 11.45
N GLY A 246 -9.04 -5.07 11.97
CA GLY A 246 -8.79 -6.30 11.23
C GLY A 246 -10.05 -7.13 11.03
N THR A 247 -10.15 -7.74 9.85
CA THR A 247 -11.32 -8.53 9.43
C THR A 247 -10.95 -9.94 8.95
N ASP A 248 -9.66 -10.27 8.83
CA ASP A 248 -9.21 -11.49 8.16
C ASP A 248 -9.80 -12.77 8.78
N ILE A 249 -9.90 -12.83 10.11
CA ILE A 249 -10.47 -13.97 10.82
C ILE A 249 -11.97 -14.12 10.52
N GLN A 250 -12.72 -13.02 10.57
CA GLN A 250 -14.17 -13.00 10.32
C GLN A 250 -14.51 -13.33 8.86
N ASP A 251 -13.65 -12.90 7.94
CA ASP A 251 -13.82 -13.02 6.50
C ASP A 251 -13.27 -14.34 5.95
N ASN A 252 -12.82 -15.25 6.82
CA ASN A 252 -12.27 -16.55 6.45
C ASN A 252 -11.08 -16.45 5.49
N LYS A 253 -10.23 -15.42 5.63
CA LYS A 253 -9.12 -15.18 4.72
C LYS A 253 -8.06 -16.28 4.84
N CYS A 254 -7.50 -16.69 3.71
CA CYS A 254 -6.35 -17.58 3.67
C CYS A 254 -5.09 -16.78 4.04
N THR A 255 -4.78 -16.69 5.33
CA THR A 255 -3.66 -15.89 5.86
C THR A 255 -2.47 -16.76 6.27
N TRP A 256 -1.29 -16.13 6.39
CA TRP A 256 -0.11 -16.82 6.91
C TRP A 256 -0.34 -17.39 8.32
N PHE A 257 -1.05 -16.64 9.18
CA PHE A 257 -1.28 -17.00 10.58
C PHE A 257 -2.14 -18.25 10.75
N ILE A 258 -3.23 -18.40 9.99
CA ILE A 258 -4.09 -19.57 10.15
C ILE A 258 -3.39 -20.85 9.66
N ILE A 259 -2.63 -20.78 8.57
CA ILE A 259 -1.86 -21.90 8.04
C ILE A 259 -0.78 -22.33 9.03
N GLU A 260 -0.03 -21.38 9.58
CA GLU A 260 0.96 -21.65 10.63
C GLU A 260 0.33 -22.21 11.89
N ALA A 261 -0.82 -21.68 12.32
CA ALA A 261 -1.54 -22.18 13.49
C ALA A 261 -1.94 -23.65 13.32
N LEU A 262 -2.56 -24.01 12.18
CA LEU A 262 -3.01 -25.37 11.90
C LEU A 262 -1.87 -26.39 11.83
N SER A 263 -0.69 -25.95 11.39
CA SER A 263 0.52 -26.79 11.33
C SER A 263 1.12 -27.10 12.71
N ARG A 264 0.86 -26.23 13.71
CA ARG A 264 1.43 -26.31 15.07
C ARG A 264 0.43 -26.81 16.10
N ALA A 265 -0.87 -26.68 15.83
CA ALA A 265 -1.95 -26.98 16.75
C ALA A 265 -2.02 -28.47 17.11
N ASN A 266 -2.26 -28.75 18.39
CA ASN A 266 -2.77 -30.05 18.81
C ASN A 266 -4.27 -30.19 18.46
N ASP A 267 -4.84 -31.39 18.66
CA ASP A 267 -6.23 -31.67 18.26
C ASP A 267 -7.26 -30.73 18.91
N ALA A 268 -7.08 -30.38 20.19
CA ALA A 268 -8.00 -29.48 20.89
C ALA A 268 -7.91 -28.03 20.36
N GLN A 269 -6.70 -27.54 20.11
CA GLN A 269 -6.47 -26.22 19.51
C GLN A 269 -6.97 -26.17 18.07
N ARG A 270 -6.75 -27.23 17.29
CA ARG A 270 -7.26 -27.35 15.92
C ARG A 270 -8.78 -27.28 15.90
N GLN A 271 -9.47 -27.99 16.79
CA GLN A 271 -10.93 -27.94 16.87
C GLN A 271 -11.44 -26.53 17.16
N ARG A 272 -10.80 -25.80 18.08
CA ARG A 272 -11.14 -24.40 18.38
C ARG A 272 -10.94 -23.48 17.17
N LEU A 273 -9.87 -23.68 16.40
CA LEU A 273 -9.65 -22.93 15.15
C LEU A 273 -10.73 -23.23 14.11
N LEU A 274 -11.08 -24.51 13.89
CA LEU A 274 -12.12 -24.92 12.94
C LEU A 274 -13.50 -24.36 13.30
N GLU A 275 -13.83 -24.28 14.59
CA GLU A 275 -15.10 -23.73 15.05
C GLU A 275 -15.16 -22.20 15.03
N GLY A 276 -14.01 -21.54 15.27
CA GLY A 276 -13.92 -20.09 15.46
C GLY A 276 -13.59 -19.27 14.22
N TYR A 277 -12.78 -19.81 13.28
CA TYR A 277 -12.37 -19.07 12.08
C TYR A 277 -13.53 -18.89 11.08
N GLY A 278 -13.55 -17.77 10.36
CA GLY A 278 -14.63 -17.43 9.42
C GLY A 278 -15.97 -17.12 10.09
N LYS A 279 -15.99 -16.84 11.41
CA LYS A 279 -17.19 -16.46 12.15
C LYS A 279 -17.20 -14.97 12.45
N LYS A 280 -18.35 -14.33 12.25
CA LYS A 280 -18.55 -12.90 12.56
C LYS A 280 -18.73 -12.60 14.07
N ASP A 281 -18.88 -13.64 14.90
CA ASP A 281 -19.05 -13.50 16.34
C ASP A 281 -17.73 -13.10 17.01
N ALA A 282 -17.74 -11.99 17.77
CA ALA A 282 -16.55 -11.47 18.43
C ALA A 282 -15.89 -12.48 19.39
N SER A 283 -16.68 -13.29 20.11
CA SER A 283 -16.14 -14.30 21.02
C SER A 283 -15.39 -15.41 20.28
N ARG A 284 -15.81 -15.74 19.06
CA ARG A 284 -15.13 -16.71 18.19
C ARG A 284 -13.83 -16.16 17.63
N VAL A 285 -13.82 -14.88 17.26
CA VAL A 285 -12.59 -14.18 16.86
C VAL A 285 -11.58 -14.13 18.01
N ASP A 286 -12.04 -13.80 19.22
CA ASP A 286 -11.19 -13.77 20.41
C ASP A 286 -10.62 -15.14 20.74
N GLU A 287 -11.42 -16.22 20.57
CA GLU A 287 -10.95 -17.59 20.73
C GLU A 287 -9.83 -17.96 19.74
N VAL A 288 -9.97 -17.60 18.46
CA VAL A 288 -8.91 -17.78 17.45
C VAL A 288 -7.64 -17.02 17.85
N LYS A 289 -7.77 -15.75 18.26
CA LYS A 289 -6.64 -14.93 18.71
C LYS A 289 -5.96 -15.52 19.94
N GLN A 290 -6.72 -16.10 20.86
CA GLN A 290 -6.17 -16.81 22.02
C GLN A 290 -5.36 -18.04 21.59
N VAL A 291 -5.87 -18.85 20.66
CA VAL A 291 -5.10 -20.00 20.12
C VAL A 291 -3.82 -19.53 19.44
N PHE A 292 -3.86 -18.44 18.67
CA PHE A 292 -2.65 -17.85 18.06
C PHE A 292 -1.61 -17.43 19.11
N ALA A 293 -2.05 -16.90 20.26
CA ALA A 293 -1.18 -16.56 21.37
C ALA A 293 -0.60 -17.81 22.06
N GLU A 294 -1.42 -18.82 22.33
CA GLU A 294 -0.98 -20.11 22.91
C GLU A 294 0.08 -20.81 22.05
N LEU A 295 -0.04 -20.69 20.72
CA LEU A 295 0.90 -21.27 19.74
C LEU A 295 2.15 -20.41 19.52
N GLY A 296 2.24 -19.23 20.14
CA GLY A 296 3.40 -18.34 20.01
C GLY A 296 3.61 -17.81 18.58
N LEU A 297 2.53 -17.48 17.87
CA LEU A 297 2.62 -17.06 16.47
C LEU A 297 3.30 -15.69 16.27
N GLN A 298 3.32 -14.81 17.28
CA GLN A 298 4.09 -13.58 17.23
C GLN A 298 5.61 -13.87 17.20
N GLN A 299 6.07 -14.89 17.94
CA GLN A 299 7.47 -15.34 17.91
C GLN A 299 7.80 -16.01 16.58
N ALA A 300 6.87 -16.81 16.05
CA ALA A 300 6.99 -17.41 14.72
C ALA A 300 7.15 -16.34 13.63
N PHE A 301 6.32 -15.30 13.67
CA PHE A 301 6.41 -14.15 12.77
C PHE A 301 7.76 -13.41 12.92
N GLY A 302 8.24 -13.21 14.15
CA GLY A 302 9.55 -12.60 14.38
C GLY A 302 10.70 -13.38 13.73
N ALA A 303 10.68 -14.71 13.80
CA ALA A 303 11.68 -15.56 13.14
C ALA A 303 11.56 -15.51 11.61
N TYR A 304 10.34 -15.56 11.07
CA TYR A 304 10.09 -15.39 9.63
C TYR A 304 10.62 -14.05 9.13
N GLU A 305 10.34 -12.96 9.85
CA GLU A 305 10.78 -11.63 9.49
C GLU A 305 12.31 -11.51 9.45
N GLU A 306 13.02 -12.10 10.42
CA GLU A 306 14.49 -12.10 10.43
C GLU A 306 15.04 -12.82 9.20
N GLN A 307 14.47 -13.97 8.85
CA GLN A 307 14.85 -14.72 7.65
C GLN A 307 14.56 -13.93 6.36
N GLN A 308 13.37 -13.34 6.23
CA GLN A 308 13.02 -12.56 5.05
C GLN A 308 13.87 -11.30 4.93
N ARG A 309 14.19 -10.64 6.04
CA ARG A 309 15.13 -9.51 6.06
C ARG A 309 16.47 -9.92 5.47
N ALA A 310 17.06 -11.01 5.96
CA ALA A 310 18.36 -11.48 5.45
C ALA A 310 18.30 -11.79 3.95
N ARG A 311 17.20 -12.41 3.48
CA ARG A 311 16.97 -12.68 2.05
C ARG A 311 16.89 -11.41 1.22
N ILE A 312 16.07 -10.44 1.63
CA ILE A 312 15.91 -9.16 0.92
C ILE A 312 17.24 -8.39 0.90
N GLU A 313 17.98 -8.37 2.01
CA GLU A 313 19.29 -7.74 2.08
C GLU A 313 20.31 -8.39 1.14
N GLY A 314 20.28 -9.73 1.03
CA GLY A 314 21.08 -10.48 0.06
C GLY A 314 20.74 -10.12 -1.38
N ILE A 315 19.45 -10.05 -1.73
CA ILE A 315 18.98 -9.62 -3.06
C ILE A 315 19.46 -8.20 -3.37
N ILE A 316 19.30 -7.26 -2.44
CA ILE A 316 19.78 -5.89 -2.60
C ILE A 316 21.30 -5.89 -2.83
N ALA A 317 22.07 -6.62 -2.02
CA ALA A 317 23.53 -6.67 -2.15
C ALA A 317 23.97 -7.22 -3.51
N ALA A 318 23.21 -8.18 -4.07
CA ALA A 318 23.48 -8.80 -5.36
C ALA A 318 23.05 -7.96 -6.57
N VAL A 319 22.38 -6.80 -6.38
CA VAL A 319 21.98 -5.94 -7.49
C VAL A 319 23.19 -5.52 -8.30
N ASP A 320 23.12 -5.83 -9.60
CA ASP A 320 24.04 -5.42 -10.64
C ASP A 320 23.57 -4.09 -11.25
N GLU A 321 24.41 -3.08 -11.10
CA GLU A 321 24.16 -1.70 -11.51
C GLU A 321 24.68 -1.36 -12.93
N SER A 322 25.24 -2.35 -13.65
CA SER A 322 25.88 -2.15 -14.96
C SER A 322 24.95 -1.56 -16.05
N GLU A 323 23.64 -1.73 -15.91
CA GLU A 323 22.63 -1.26 -16.87
C GLU A 323 21.81 -0.07 -16.32
N GLY A 324 22.39 0.71 -15.40
CA GLY A 324 21.83 1.97 -14.91
C GLY A 324 20.83 1.82 -13.74
N LEU A 325 20.51 0.60 -13.34
CA LEU A 325 19.82 0.31 -12.10
C LEU A 325 20.70 0.69 -10.90
N LYS A 326 20.09 1.10 -9.80
CA LYS A 326 20.81 1.52 -8.60
C LYS A 326 20.36 0.73 -7.39
N ARG A 327 21.29 0.08 -6.69
CA ARG A 327 21.07 -0.65 -5.43
C ARG A 327 20.42 0.24 -4.37
N GLY A 328 20.79 1.52 -4.34
CA GLY A 328 20.22 2.52 -3.43
C GLY A 328 18.69 2.65 -3.53
N VAL A 329 18.10 2.42 -4.71
CA VAL A 329 16.64 2.43 -4.92
C VAL A 329 15.96 1.31 -4.11
N PHE A 330 16.47 0.09 -4.20
CA PHE A 330 15.93 -1.06 -3.48
C PHE A 330 16.12 -0.94 -1.97
N ARG A 331 17.28 -0.42 -1.54
CA ARG A 331 17.54 -0.13 -0.14
C ARG A 331 16.54 0.88 0.42
N ALA A 332 16.31 1.99 -0.30
CA ALA A 332 15.38 3.03 0.13
C ALA A 332 13.94 2.52 0.22
N LEU A 333 13.50 1.68 -0.73
CA LEU A 333 12.21 1.01 -0.68
C LEU A 333 12.10 0.14 0.57
N PHE A 334 13.05 -0.77 0.78
CA PHE A 334 13.03 -1.68 1.92
C PHE A 334 13.04 -0.95 3.26
N ASP A 335 13.89 0.07 3.41
CA ASP A 335 13.95 0.91 4.61
C ASP A 335 12.65 1.71 4.83
N GLY A 336 12.02 2.17 3.75
CA GLY A 336 10.74 2.89 3.79
C GLY A 336 9.62 2.04 4.38
N PHE A 337 9.46 0.81 3.90
CA PHE A 337 8.50 -0.16 4.46
C PHE A 337 8.80 -0.48 5.92
N ARG A 338 10.08 -0.65 6.27
CA ARG A 338 10.49 -0.96 7.64
C ARG A 338 10.28 0.19 8.63
N LYS A 339 10.51 1.44 8.21
CA LYS A 339 10.26 2.63 9.07
C LYS A 339 8.78 2.89 9.29
N GLY A 340 7.93 2.53 8.33
CA GLY A 340 6.47 2.50 8.51
C GLY A 340 6.09 1.74 9.79
N ARG A 341 6.74 0.61 10.05
CA ARG A 341 6.58 -0.20 11.26
C ARG A 341 7.10 0.43 12.55
N GLN A 342 8.25 1.10 12.53
CA GLN A 342 8.82 1.68 13.76
C GLN A 342 7.98 2.83 14.32
N ASN A 343 7.23 3.56 13.50
CA ASN A 343 6.25 4.51 14.02
C ASN A 343 4.99 3.82 14.56
N ASP A 344 4.79 2.55 14.21
CA ASP A 344 3.59 1.79 14.48
C ASP A 344 3.78 0.79 15.66
N SER A 345 5.01 0.54 16.15
CA SER A 345 5.31 -0.57 17.08
C SER A 345 6.07 -0.24 18.38
N TRP A 346 6.11 1.01 18.86
CA TRP A 346 6.77 1.33 20.14
C TRP A 346 5.81 1.82 21.21
N LYS A 347 5.09 0.90 21.86
CA LYS A 347 4.64 1.08 23.26
C LYS A 347 4.76 -0.14 24.18
N GLU A 348 5.21 -1.31 23.71
CA GLU A 348 5.39 -2.46 24.60
C GLU A 348 6.76 -3.12 24.43
N THR A 349 7.72 -2.67 25.23
CA THR A 349 8.65 -3.55 25.97
C THR A 349 9.36 -2.71 27.03
N GLY A 350 8.97 -2.91 28.28
CA GLY A 350 9.68 -2.39 29.44
C GLY A 350 11.05 -3.06 29.58
N ARG A 351 12.07 -2.59 28.85
CA ARG A 351 13.49 -2.77 29.20
C ARG A 351 14.24 -1.51 28.80
N ALA A 352 14.59 -0.71 29.82
CA ALA A 352 15.52 0.38 29.69
C ALA A 352 16.88 -0.15 29.19
N SER A 353 17.41 0.49 28.15
CA SER A 353 18.82 0.38 27.75
C SER A 353 19.41 1.80 27.68
N PRO A 354 20.69 2.00 28.03
CA PRO A 354 21.14 3.23 28.70
C PRO A 354 21.16 4.46 27.80
N ARG A 355 20.65 5.56 28.35
CA ARG A 355 20.83 6.91 27.82
C ARG A 355 22.33 7.22 27.74
N ILE A 356 22.83 7.49 26.52
CA ILE A 356 23.98 8.37 26.36
C ILE A 356 23.42 9.79 26.47
N ALA A 357 23.71 10.41 27.61
CA ALA A 357 23.33 11.77 27.92
C ALA A 357 24.14 12.75 27.09
N HIS A 358 23.47 13.53 26.24
CA HIS A 358 23.85 14.92 26.05
C HIS A 358 22.62 15.79 26.26
N SER A 359 22.74 16.65 27.27
CA SER A 359 21.82 17.68 27.70
C SER A 359 21.33 18.53 26.53
N LEU A 360 20.02 18.77 26.47
CA LEU A 360 19.44 20.10 26.19
C LEU A 360 17.95 20.11 26.58
N ASP A 361 17.58 21.23 27.18
CA ASP A 361 16.44 21.53 28.02
C ASP A 361 15.09 21.57 27.25
N VAL A 362 14.09 20.83 27.73
CA VAL A 362 12.73 20.76 27.14
C VAL A 362 11.76 21.51 28.05
N PRO A 363 11.81 22.85 28.02
CA PRO A 363 10.58 23.62 27.78
C PRO A 363 10.83 24.89 26.96
N SER A 364 10.91 24.79 25.62
CA SER A 364 10.80 25.97 24.73
C SER A 364 10.22 25.71 23.33
N VAL A 365 9.78 24.48 23.00
CA VAL A 365 9.21 24.16 21.67
C VAL A 365 7.67 24.08 21.68
N MET A 366 7.05 23.91 22.85
CA MET A 366 5.58 23.88 23.00
C MET A 366 4.92 25.28 23.11
N ALA A 367 5.68 26.37 22.90
CA ALA A 367 5.15 27.74 22.93
C ALA A 367 5.06 28.42 21.55
N LYS A 368 5.25 27.67 20.43
CA LYS A 368 5.12 28.21 19.06
C LYS A 368 4.11 27.51 18.15
N ILE A 369 3.29 26.61 18.70
CA ILE A 369 2.18 25.97 17.97
C ILE A 369 0.87 26.19 18.75
N SER A 370 0.49 27.46 18.90
CA SER A 370 -0.84 27.87 19.37
C SER A 370 -1.11 29.33 18.99
N ARG A 371 -1.24 29.57 17.69
CA ARG A 371 -1.98 30.71 17.09
C ARG A 371 -1.84 30.56 15.57
N PHE A 372 -2.83 29.93 14.94
CA PHE A 372 -3.38 30.28 13.62
C PHE A 372 -4.38 29.20 13.20
N THR A 373 -5.49 29.14 13.92
CA THR A 373 -6.77 28.55 13.49
C THR A 373 -7.86 29.54 13.88
N GLN A 374 -8.19 30.45 12.98
CA GLN A 374 -9.48 31.14 12.85
C GLN A 374 -9.43 32.05 11.62
N GLU A 375 -10.54 32.07 10.86
CA GLU A 375 -10.77 32.77 9.57
C GLU A 375 -10.22 31.98 8.35
N PHE A 376 -11.01 31.40 7.44
CA PHE A 376 -12.22 31.92 6.78
C PHE A 376 -13.18 30.79 6.36
N LEU A 377 -14.44 30.92 6.76
CA LEU A 377 -15.65 30.46 6.07
C LEU A 377 -16.38 31.75 5.69
N VAL A 378 -16.47 32.10 4.39
CA VAL A 378 -17.60 32.77 3.69
C VAL A 378 -17.20 32.91 2.21
N LEU A 379 -17.62 31.95 1.39
CA LEU A 379 -18.15 32.01 0.01
C LEU A 379 -17.90 30.69 -0.71
#